data_AF-A0A1G0YUH7-F1
#
_entry.id   AF-A0A1G0YUH7-F1
#
_cell.length_a   1.000
_cell.length_b   1.000
_cell.length_c   1.000
_cell.angle_alpha   90.00
_cell.angle_beta   90.00
_cell.angle_gamma   90.00
#
_symmetry.space_group_name_H-M   'P 1'
#
loop_
_entity.id
_entity.type
_entity.pdbx_description
1 polymer ?
#
loop_
_entity_poly.entity_id
_entity_poly.type
_entity_poly.pdbx_seq_one_letter_code
_entity_poly.pdbx_strand_id
1 'polypeptide(L)' 'MRIDSAMNTAYEGMNRQVAIISNAASHIAAGDGSDGNDLLQNMMDIKMAEHSFKANAEVIKTVEDLYDVLLSL' A
#
# COMPACT_ATOMS: atom_id res chain seq x y z
N MET A 1 20.05 4.49 13.06
CA MET A 1 19.66 5.06 11.74
C MET A 1 19.54 3.99 10.65
N ARG A 2 18.55 3.10 10.77
CA ARG A 2 18.12 2.16 9.71
C ARG A 2 16.60 1.98 9.75
N ILE A 3 16.03 2.09 10.95
CA ILE A 3 14.60 2.00 11.22
C ILE A 3 13.82 3.20 10.66
N ASP A 4 14.28 4.44 10.89
CA ASP A 4 13.61 5.65 10.36
C ASP A 4 13.53 5.67 8.83
N SER A 5 14.55 5.12 8.16
CA SER A 5 14.59 5.00 6.69
C SER A 5 13.60 3.94 6.19
N ALA A 6 13.49 2.81 6.89
CA ALA A 6 12.51 1.77 6.57
C ALA A 6 11.07 2.27 6.78
N MET A 7 10.83 3.04 7.84
CA MET A 7 9.54 3.65 8.14
C MET A 7 9.16 4.68 7.08
N ASN A 8 10.06 5.59 6.73
CA ASN A 8 9.83 6.56 5.64
C ASN A 8 9.55 5.88 4.30
N THR A 9 10.31 4.82 3.96
CA THR A 9 10.09 4.04 2.73
C THR A 9 8.73 3.35 2.73
N ALA A 10 8.33 2.78 3.87
CA ALA A 10 7.02 2.15 4.03
C ALA A 10 5.88 3.18 3.89
N TYR A 11 6.03 4.37 4.47
CA TYR A 11 5.07 5.48 4.32
C TYR A 11 4.95 5.97 2.88
N GLU A 12 6.08 6.21 2.20
CA GLU A 12 6.10 6.59 0.79
C GLU A 12 5.46 5.52 -0.09
N GLY A 13 5.75 4.25 0.20
CA GLY A 13 5.15 3.10 -0.45
C GLY A 13 3.62 3.06 -0.26
N MET A 14 3.13 3.24 0.96
CA MET A 14 1.69 3.30 1.25
C MET A 14 1.00 4.43 0.49
N ASN A 15 1.56 5.64 0.50
CA ASN A 15 0.99 6.78 -0.24
C ASN A 15 0.88 6.49 -1.74
N ARG A 16 1.90 5.85 -2.32
CA ARG A 16 1.87 5.43 -3.73
C ARG A 16 0.75 4.41 -3.99
N GLN A 17 0.56 3.43 -3.11
CA GLN A 17 -0.49 2.43 -3.28
C GLN A 17 -1.90 3.03 -3.13
N VAL A 18 -2.09 4.01 -2.24
CA VAL A 18 -3.34 4.76 -2.13
C VAL A 18 -3.65 5.51 -3.43
N ALA A 19 -2.65 6.13 -4.06
CA ALA A 19 -2.82 6.80 -5.34
C ALA A 19 -3.22 5.81 -6.46
N ILE A 20 -2.60 4.62 -6.51
CA ILE A 20 -2.95 3.57 -7.47
C ILE A 20 -4.40 3.09 -7.27
N ILE A 21 -4.79 2.82 -6.02
CA ILE A 21 -6.17 2.41 -5.68
C ILE A 21 -7.16 3.50 -6.09
N SER A 22 -6.87 4.75 -5.77
CA SER A 22 -7.74 5.89 -6.11
C SER A 22 -7.91 6.04 -7.62
N ASN A 23 -6.83 5.84 -8.39
CA ASN A 23 -6.88 5.95 -9.84
C ASN A 23 -7.68 4.80 -10.47
N ALA A 24 -7.36 3.56 -10.10
CA ALA A 24 -8.10 2.38 -10.58
C ALA A 24 -9.58 2.43 -10.20
N ALA A 25 -9.92 2.85 -8.98
CA ALA A 25 -11.31 3.04 -8.55
C ALA A 25 -12.02 4.14 -9.35
N SER A 26 -11.32 5.23 -9.67
CA SER A 26 -11.85 6.30 -10.52
C SER A 26 -12.14 5.80 -11.94
N HIS A 27 -11.25 5.00 -12.54
CA HIS A 27 -11.47 4.41 -13.86
C HIS A 27 -12.66 3.45 -13.88
N ILE A 28 -12.83 2.63 -12.83
CA ILE A 28 -14.00 1.77 -12.66
C ILE A 28 -15.28 2.62 -12.54
N ALA A 29 -15.27 3.66 -11.70
CA ALA A 29 -16.43 4.51 -11.45
C ALA A 29 -16.83 5.36 -12.67
N ALA A 30 -15.86 5.79 -13.48
CA ALA A 30 -16.09 6.53 -14.71
C ALA A 30 -16.69 5.68 -15.83
N GLY A 31 -16.72 4.35 -15.69
CA GLY A 31 -17.20 3.45 -16.74
C GLY A 31 -16.25 3.32 -17.93
N ASP A 32 -15.01 3.81 -17.81
CA ASP A 32 -13.94 3.64 -18.81
C ASP A 32 -13.60 2.14 -19.02
N GLY A 33 -14.02 1.27 -18.10
CA GLY A 33 -13.88 -0.19 -18.18
C GLY A 33 -15.05 -0.91 -18.87
N SER A 34 -15.65 -0.32 -19.91
CA SER A 34 -16.72 -0.98 -20.68
C SER A 34 -16.28 -2.29 -21.36
N ASP A 35 -14.96 -2.49 -21.50
CA ASP A 35 -14.36 -3.78 -21.79
C ASP A 35 -14.08 -4.54 -20.48
N GLY A 36 -14.60 -5.77 -20.38
CA GLY A 36 -14.42 -6.60 -19.17
C GLY A 36 -12.97 -6.87 -18.80
N ASN A 37 -12.04 -6.74 -19.76
CA ASN A 37 -10.61 -6.88 -19.55
C ASN A 37 -10.01 -5.70 -18.76
N ASP A 38 -10.47 -4.47 -19.01
CA ASP A 38 -10.02 -3.26 -18.30
C ASP A 38 -10.59 -3.22 -16.88
N LEU A 39 -11.81 -3.70 -16.68
CA LEU A 39 -12.37 -3.87 -15.33
C LEU A 39 -11.57 -4.89 -14.51
N LEU A 40 -11.25 -6.06 -15.10
CA LEU A 40 -10.42 -7.08 -14.44
C LEU A 40 -9.02 -6.55 -14.11
N GLN A 41 -8.40 -5.81 -15.02
CA GLN A 41 -7.09 -5.19 -14.80
C GLN A 41 -7.14 -4.17 -13.65
N ASN A 42 -8.10 -3.24 -13.67
CA ASN A 42 -8.27 -2.25 -12.60
C ASN A 42 -8.55 -2.91 -11.24
N MET A 43 -9.37 -3.97 -11.19
CA MET A 43 -9.62 -4.73 -9.96
C MET A 43 -8.36 -5.46 -9.46
N MET A 44 -7.56 -6.01 -10.38
CA MET A 44 -6.29 -6.65 -10.05
C MET A 44 -5.29 -5.65 -9.49
N ASP A 45 -5.18 -4.47 -10.10
CA ASP A 45 -4.31 -3.39 -9.65
C ASP A 45 -4.70 -2.90 -8.25
N ILE A 46 -6.00 -2.77 -7.96
CA ILE A 46 -6.50 -2.48 -6.61
C ILE A 46 -6.06 -3.56 -5.62
N LYS A 47 -6.21 -4.84 -5.98
CA LYS A 47 -5.84 -5.95 -5.08
C LYS A 47 -4.36 -6.06 -4.83
N MET A 48 -3.53 -5.85 -5.86
CA MET A 48 -2.08 -5.79 -5.71
C MET A 48 -1.66 -4.62 -4.83
N ALA A 49 -2.24 -3.43 -5.06
CA ALA A 49 -1.96 -2.25 -4.25
C ALA A 49 -2.38 -2.43 -2.79
N GLU A 50 -3.54 -3.06 -2.53
CA GLU A 50 -3.98 -3.42 -1.17
C GLU A 50 -2.99 -4.36 -0.48
N HIS A 51 -2.51 -5.39 -1.18
CA HIS A 51 -1.53 -6.32 -0.63
C HIS A 51 -0.21 -5.62 -0.32
N SER A 52 0.29 -4.76 -1.22
CA SER A 52 1.50 -3.98 -0.99
C SER A 52 1.35 -2.98 0.16
N PHE A 53 0.17 -2.37 0.30
CA PHE A 53 -0.13 -1.50 1.43
C PHE A 53 -0.06 -2.27 2.76
N LYS A 54 -0.69 -3.45 2.84
CA LYS A 54 -0.61 -4.32 4.02
C LYS A 54 0.81 -4.76 4.36
N ALA A 55 1.61 -5.09 3.35
CA ALA A 55 3.02 -5.43 3.56
C ALA A 55 3.81 -4.27 4.16
N ASN A 56 3.60 -3.04 3.68
CA ASN A 56 4.24 -1.85 4.25
C ASN A 56 3.75 -1.55 5.68
N ALA A 57 2.46 -1.76 5.97
CA ALA A 57 1.92 -1.63 7.31
C ALA A 57 2.56 -2.64 8.30
N GLU A 58 2.79 -3.87 7.86
CA GLU A 58 3.46 -4.89 8.68
C GLU A 58 4.93 -4.53 8.98
N VAL A 59 5.63 -3.90 8.04
CA VAL A 59 6.98 -3.37 8.27
C VAL A 59 6.96 -2.28 9.36
N ILE A 60 5.98 -1.38 9.32
CA ILE A 60 5.82 -0.34 10.36
C ILE A 60 5.56 -0.96 11.72
N LYS A 61 4.68 -1.96 11.79
CA LYS A 61 4.38 -2.68 13.03
C LYS A 61 5.61 -3.41 13.58
N THR A 62 6.37 -4.08 12.71
CA THR A 62 7.63 -4.73 13.10
C THR A 62 8.64 -3.73 13.64
N VAL A 63 8.67 -2.52 13.06
CA VAL A 63 9.50 -1.42 13.54
C VAL A 63 9.05 -0.92 14.91
N GLU A 64 7.74 -0.77 15.14
CA GLU A 64 7.16 -0.41 16.43
C GLU A 64 7.49 -1.46 17.50
N ASP A 65 7.29 -2.75 17.20
CA ASP A 65 7.64 -3.85 18.10
C ASP A 65 9.15 -3.83 18.47
N LEU A 66 10.03 -3.51 17.52
CA LEU A 66 11.47 -3.38 17.77
C LEU A 66 11.79 -2.19 18.68
N TYR A 67 11.08 -1.06 18.52
CA TYR A 67 11.23 0.10 19.40
C TYR A 67 10.79 -0.22 20.81
N ASP A 68 9.65 -0.91 20.98
CA ASP A 68 9.15 -1.33 22.28
C ASP A 68 10.12 -2.28 22.98
N VAL A 69 10.67 -3.26 22.27
CA VAL A 69 11.71 -4.16 22.82
C VAL A 69 12.93 -3.36 23.26
N LEU A 70 13.41 -2.40 22.46
CA LEU A 70 14.57 -1.57 22.79
C LEU A 70 14.34 -0.63 23.98
N LEU A 71 13.11 -0.14 24.17
CA LEU A 71 12.73 0.72 25.30
C LEU A 71 12.40 -0.06 26.57
N SER A 72 12.04 -1.34 26.43
CA SER A 72 11.78 -2.25 27.55
C SER A 72 13.03 -2.92 28.14
N LEU A 73 14.20 -2.71 27.52
CA LEU A 73 15.53 -3.16 27.93
C LEU A 73 16.28 -2.06 28.69
#